data_AF-A0A5N5F7G0-F1
#
_entry.id   AF-A0A5N5F7G0-F1
#
_cell.length_a   1.000
_cell.length_b   1.000
_cell.length_c   1.000
_cell.angle_alpha   90.00
_cell.angle_beta   90.00
_cell.angle_gamma   90.00
#
_symmetry.space_group_name_H-M   'P 1'
#
loop_
_entity.id
_entity.type
_entity.pdbx_description
1 polymer ?
#
loop_
_entity_poly.entity_id
_entity_poly.type
_entity_poly.pdbx_seq_one_letter_code
_entity_poly.pdbx_strand_id
1 'polypeptide(L)'
;MKKGTMTLTFIQSLLDELLLEILTKVASCSFYSLYLAKMVCKKLNQLAQHDRILEHISIRRFERVDPRRHEEVYKFLERCKECTNPEALYTQGMRLYFR
;
A
#
# COMPACT_ATOMS: atom_id res chain seq x y z
N MET A 1 -19.45 25.94 9.15
CA MET A 1 -19.37 24.55 9.68
C MET A 1 -17.91 24.11 9.69
N LYS A 2 -17.25 24.04 10.86
CA LYS A 2 -15.87 23.55 11.01
C LYS A 2 -15.89 22.02 11.09
N LYS A 3 -15.81 21.31 9.96
CA LYS A 3 -15.83 19.82 9.93
C LYS A 3 -14.47 19.16 9.65
N GLY A 4 -13.41 19.94 9.43
CA GLY A 4 -12.08 19.41 9.07
C GLY A 4 -11.03 19.36 10.19
N THR A 5 -11.26 20.00 11.34
CA THR A 5 -10.18 20.31 12.29
C THR A 5 -9.88 19.19 13.31
N MET A 6 -10.89 18.43 13.77
CA MET A 6 -10.70 17.44 14.86
C MET A 6 -9.98 16.15 14.44
N THR A 7 -10.22 15.65 13.24
CA THR A 7 -9.67 14.36 12.78
C THR A 7 -8.16 14.45 12.53
N LEU A 8 -7.71 15.60 12.02
CA LEU A 8 -6.28 15.87 11.80
C LEU A 8 -5.50 15.97 13.11
N THR A 9 -6.08 16.55 14.17
CA THR A 9 -5.46 16.60 15.50
C THR A 9 -5.24 15.21 16.08
N PHE A 10 -6.20 14.29 15.92
CA PHE A 10 -6.07 12.91 16.41
C PHE A 10 -4.93 12.16 15.69
N ILE A 11 -4.91 12.20 14.36
CA ILE A 11 -3.84 11.58 13.56
C ILE A 11 -2.47 12.16 13.95
N GLN A 12 -2.38 13.47 14.18
CA GLN A 12 -1.12 14.09 14.55
C GLN A 12 -0.64 13.66 15.95
N SER A 13 -1.57 13.42 16.88
CA SER A 13 -1.28 13.00 18.26
C SER A 13 -0.94 11.51 18.42
N LEU A 14 -1.33 10.66 17.47
CA LEU A 14 -1.04 9.22 17.55
C LEU A 14 0.43 8.91 17.31
N LEU A 15 0.94 7.86 17.97
CA LEU A 15 2.26 7.30 17.70
C LEU A 15 2.35 6.78 16.26
N ASP A 16 3.51 7.00 15.65
CA ASP A 16 3.77 6.66 14.26
C ASP A 16 3.65 5.16 14.02
N GLU A 17 4.08 4.32 14.97
CA GLU A 17 3.97 2.87 14.88
C GLU A 17 2.52 2.39 14.84
N LEU A 18 1.62 2.99 15.64
CA LEU A 18 0.19 2.65 15.62
C LEU A 18 -0.45 3.08 14.31
N LEU A 19 -0.09 4.25 13.78
CA LEU A 19 -0.58 4.71 12.48
C LEU A 19 -0.05 3.83 11.34
N LEU A 20 1.21 3.40 11.42
CA LEU A 20 1.79 2.47 10.46
C LEU A 20 1.04 1.15 10.47
N GLU A 21 0.75 0.57 11.64
CA GLU A 21 -0.03 -0.66 11.75
C GLU A 21 -1.45 -0.51 11.15
N ILE A 22 -2.13 0.60 11.44
CA ILE A 22 -3.43 0.92 10.85
C ILE A 22 -3.32 1.00 9.33
N LEU A 23 -2.32 1.73 8.81
CA LEU A 23 -2.11 1.87 7.37
C LEU A 23 -1.76 0.53 6.71
N THR A 24 -0.98 -0.32 7.37
CA THR A 24 -0.69 -1.69 6.92
C THR A 24 -1.98 -2.49 6.78
N LYS A 25 -2.89 -2.40 7.77
CA LYS A 25 -4.20 -3.06 7.69
C LYS A 25 -5.07 -2.49 6.57
N VAL A 26 -5.13 -1.17 6.44
CA VAL A 26 -5.83 -0.51 5.33
C VAL A 26 -5.28 -0.96 3.98
N ALA A 27 -3.96 -1.01 3.82
CA ALA A 27 -3.27 -1.46 2.60
C ALA A 27 -3.58 -2.92 2.26
N SER A 28 -3.60 -3.79 3.27
CA SER A 28 -3.92 -5.21 3.09
C SER A 28 -5.37 -5.45 2.64
N CYS A 29 -6.29 -4.54 3.00
CA CYS A 29 -7.68 -4.64 2.58
C CYS A 29 -7.93 -3.96 1.22
N SER A 30 -7.30 -2.81 0.95
CA SER A 30 -7.59 -2.00 -0.23
C SER A 30 -6.48 -1.01 -0.55
N PHE A 31 -5.82 -1.23 -1.70
CA PHE A 31 -4.91 -0.25 -2.31
C PHE A 31 -5.56 1.13 -2.46
N TYR A 32 -6.83 1.18 -2.86
CA TYR A 32 -7.52 2.45 -3.08
C TYR A 32 -7.73 3.23 -1.77
N SER A 33 -8.06 2.53 -0.69
CA SER A 33 -8.23 3.15 0.63
C SER A 33 -6.90 3.69 1.16
N LEU A 34 -5.81 2.95 0.95
CA LEU A 34 -4.45 3.45 1.26
C LEU A 34 -4.13 4.70 0.44
N TYR A 35 -4.40 4.68 -0.87
CA TYR A 35 -4.18 5.82 -1.75
C TYR A 35 -4.93 7.07 -1.26
N LEU A 36 -6.20 6.93 -0.87
CA LEU A 36 -6.95 8.04 -0.28
C LEU A 36 -6.34 8.50 1.05
N ALA A 37 -5.93 7.59 1.93
CA ALA A 37 -5.30 7.92 3.21
C ALA A 37 -4.01 8.75 3.03
N LYS A 38 -3.20 8.43 2.01
CA LYS A 38 -1.99 9.20 1.65
C LYS A 38 -2.28 10.67 1.35
N MET A 39 -3.42 10.94 0.74
CA MET A 39 -3.82 12.29 0.32
C MET A 39 -4.35 13.16 1.47
N VAL A 40 -4.62 12.57 2.65
CA VAL A 40 -5.22 13.29 3.79
C VAL A 40 -4.22 14.23 4.45
N CYS A 41 -3.00 13.76 4.75
CA CYS A 41 -1.99 14.60 5.38
C CYS A 41 -0.56 14.10 5.15
N LYS A 42 0.41 15.00 5.37
CA LYS A 42 1.84 14.73 5.19
C LYS A 42 2.32 13.54 6.03
N LYS A 43 1.84 13.42 7.28
CA LYS A 43 2.22 12.33 8.19
C LYS A 43 1.83 10.97 7.63
N LEU A 44 0.56 10.81 7.21
CA LEU A 44 0.09 9.57 6.59
C LEU A 44 0.80 9.29 5.27
N ASN A 45 1.06 10.32 4.45
CA ASN A 45 1.80 10.15 3.21
C ASN A 45 3.21 9.60 3.45
N GLN A 46 3.91 10.08 4.49
CA GLN A 46 5.25 9.60 4.85
C GLN A 46 5.21 8.15 5.34
N LEU A 47 4.30 7.82 6.27
CA LEU A 47 4.16 6.47 6.81
C LEU A 47 3.74 5.44 5.76
N ALA A 48 2.93 5.83 4.78
CA ALA A 48 2.49 4.96 3.70
C ALA A 48 3.59 4.56 2.72
N GLN A 49 4.80 5.12 2.82
CA GLN A 49 5.97 4.75 2.03
C GLN A 49 6.88 3.72 2.74
N HIS A 50 6.54 3.34 3.97
CA HIS A 50 7.31 2.35 4.72
C HIS A 50 7.23 0.97 4.05
N ASP A 51 8.34 0.24 3.96
CA ASP A 51 8.41 -1.06 3.25
C ASP A 51 7.41 -2.11 3.81
N ARG A 52 7.15 -2.13 5.13
CA ARG A 52 6.06 -2.90 5.77
C ARG A 52 4.68 -2.71 5.12
N ILE A 53 4.39 -1.55 4.52
CA ILE A 53 3.16 -1.35 3.75
C ILE A 53 3.20 -2.24 2.50
N LEU A 54 4.31 -2.27 1.78
CA LEU A 54 4.48 -3.04 0.55
C LEU A 54 4.53 -4.54 0.83
N GLU A 55 5.09 -4.96 1.96
CA GLU A 55 5.04 -6.35 2.43
C GLU A 55 3.60 -6.88 2.55
N HIS A 56 2.64 -6.03 2.94
CA HIS A 56 1.28 -6.45 3.25
C HIS A 56 0.20 -5.88 2.32
N ILE A 57 0.54 -5.01 1.38
CA ILE A 57 -0.43 -4.39 0.48
C ILE A 57 -1.10 -5.45 -0.38
N SER A 58 -2.43 -5.37 -0.52
CA SER A 58 -3.10 -6.23 -1.49
C SER A 58 -2.87 -5.71 -2.90
N ILE A 59 -2.32 -6.57 -3.74
CA ILE A 59 -2.04 -6.30 -5.15
C ILE A 59 -3.09 -6.91 -6.08
N ARG A 60 -4.17 -7.49 -5.54
CA ARG A 60 -5.26 -8.12 -6.33
C ARG A 60 -5.78 -7.25 -7.46
N ARG A 61 -5.84 -5.93 -7.26
CA ARG A 61 -6.26 -4.97 -8.29
C ARG A 61 -5.35 -4.95 -9.52
N PHE A 62 -4.09 -5.36 -9.38
CA PHE A 62 -3.08 -5.35 -10.42
C PHE A 62 -2.90 -6.72 -11.10
N GLU A 63 -3.56 -7.79 -10.64
CA GLU A 63 -3.46 -9.13 -11.23
C GLU A 63 -3.82 -9.17 -12.72
N ARG A 64 -4.79 -8.34 -13.12
CA ARG A 64 -5.29 -8.24 -14.50
C ARG A 64 -4.59 -7.17 -15.35
N VAL A 65 -3.65 -6.43 -14.77
CA VAL A 65 -2.90 -5.40 -15.48
C VAL A 65 -1.73 -6.07 -16.19
N ASP A 66 -1.60 -5.85 -17.50
CA ASP A 66 -0.40 -6.26 -18.24
C ASP A 66 0.78 -5.38 -17.82
N PRO A 67 1.76 -5.89 -17.06
CA PRO A 67 2.85 -5.06 -16.55
C PRO A 67 3.71 -4.50 -17.68
N ARG A 68 3.73 -5.15 -18.86
CA ARG A 68 4.49 -4.71 -20.04
C ARG A 68 3.94 -3.43 -20.65
N ARG A 69 2.68 -3.09 -20.37
CA ARG A 69 2.02 -1.87 -20.87
C ARG A 69 2.07 -0.73 -19.84
N HIS A 70 2.46 -1.01 -18.60
CA HIS A 70 2.40 -0.08 -17.49
C HIS A 70 3.67 -0.18 -16.64
N GLU A 71 4.72 0.54 -17.07
CA GLU A 71 6.03 0.54 -16.41
C GLU A 71 5.95 0.84 -14.91
N GLU A 72 5.11 1.80 -14.51
CA GLU A 72 4.94 2.16 -13.10
C GLU A 72 4.28 1.06 -12.26
N VAL A 73 3.33 0.32 -12.86
CA VAL A 73 2.75 -0.87 -12.20
C VAL A 73 3.80 -1.97 -12.10
N TYR A 74 4.62 -2.15 -13.14
CA TYR A 74 5.72 -3.12 -13.10
C TYR A 74 6.72 -2.80 -11.98
N LYS A 75 7.23 -1.56 -11.90
CA LYS A 75 8.13 -1.12 -10.82
C LYS A 75 7.52 -1.29 -9.43
N PHE A 76 6.23 -0.96 -9.28
CA PHE A 76 5.50 -1.17 -8.03
C PHE A 76 5.45 -2.66 -7.63
N LEU A 77 5.13 -3.55 -8.57
CA LEU A 77 5.08 -4.99 -8.31
C LEU A 77 6.47 -5.58 -8.04
N GLU A 78 7.52 -5.10 -8.71
CA GLU A 78 8.91 -5.45 -8.40
C GLU A 78 9.26 -5.08 -6.96
N ARG A 79 8.94 -3.85 -6.54
CA ARG A 79 9.17 -3.39 -5.17
C ARG A 79 8.40 -4.22 -4.14
N CYS A 80 7.18 -4.63 -4.43
CA CYS A 80 6.42 -5.54 -3.56
C CYS A 80 7.14 -6.89 -3.37
N LYS A 81 7.76 -7.43 -4.43
CA LYS A 81 8.55 -8.68 -4.34
C LYS A 81 9.83 -8.48 -3.52
N GLU A 82 10.53 -7.36 -3.71
CA GLU A 82 11.71 -7.00 -2.89
C GLU A 82 11.36 -6.95 -1.39
N CYS A 83 10.17 -6.45 -1.06
CA CYS A 83 9.62 -6.42 0.29
C CYS A 83 8.96 -7.75 0.72
N THR A 84 9.20 -8.85 0.00
CA THR A 84 8.69 -10.20 0.31
C THR A 84 7.16 -10.30 0.42
N ASN A 85 6.42 -9.48 -0.33
CA ASN A 85 4.96 -9.54 -0.36
C ASN A 85 4.48 -10.93 -0.84
N PRO A 86 3.63 -11.62 -0.06
CA PRO A 86 3.23 -12.99 -0.37
C PRO A 86 2.37 -13.10 -1.63
N GLU A 87 1.48 -12.13 -1.88
CA GLU A 87 0.67 -12.12 -3.11
C GLU A 87 1.55 -11.94 -4.35
N ALA A 88 2.57 -11.07 -4.27
CA ALA A 88 3.50 -10.79 -5.36
C ALA A 88 4.38 -11.99 -5.68
N LEU A 89 4.96 -12.63 -4.66
CA LEU A 89 5.78 -13.83 -4.79
C LEU A 89 4.97 -15.02 -5.31
N TYR A 90 3.74 -15.23 -4.79
CA TYR A 90 2.83 -16.26 -5.29
C TYR A 90 2.53 -16.06 -6.78
N THR A 91 2.17 -14.84 -7.19
CA THR A 91 1.88 -14.52 -8.59
C THR A 91 3.08 -14.77 -9.50
N GLN A 92 4.29 -14.42 -9.05
CA GLN A 92 5.52 -14.72 -9.77
C GLN A 92 5.72 -16.24 -9.92
N GLY A 93 5.58 -17.00 -8.84
CA GLY A 93 5.70 -18.46 -8.85
C GLY A 93 4.71 -19.11 -9.82
N MET A 94 3.44 -18.68 -9.79
CA MET A 94 2.41 -19.17 -10.71
C MET A 94 2.77 -18.88 -12.17
N ARG A 95 3.28 -17.69 -12.48
CA ARG A 95 3.73 -17.36 -13.85
C ARG A 95 4.93 -18.19 -14.31
N LEU A 96 5.82 -18.56 -13.40
CA LEU A 96 6.98 -19.41 -13.72
C LEU A 96 6.57 -20.87 -13.91
N TYR A 97 5.63 -21.36 -13.10
CA TYR A 97 5.17 -22.75 -13.15
C TYR A 97 4.38 -23.07 -14.43
N PHE A 98 3.48 -22.18 -14.84
CA PHE A 98 2.66 -22.35 -16.05
C PHE A 98 3.32 -21.81 -17.33
N ARG A 99 4.63 -21.56 -17.31
CA ARG A 99 5.37 -21.00 -18.45
C ARG A 99 5.73 -22.05 -19.48
#